data_AF-A0A139X774-F1
#
_entry.id   AF-A0A139X774-F1
#
_cell.length_a   1.000
_cell.length_b   1.000
_cell.length_c   1.000
_cell.angle_alpha   90.00
_cell.angle_beta   90.00
_cell.angle_gamma   90.00
#
_symmetry.space_group_name_H-M   'P 1'
#
loop_
_entity.id
_entity.type
_entity.pdbx_description
1 polymer ?
#
loop_
_entity_poly.entity_id
_entity_poly.type
_entity_poly.pdbx_seq_one_letter_code
_entity_poly.pdbx_strand_id
1 'polypeptide(L)'
;MFAKLQKIKALEAYRKSDNLGDFAILKADLLGAKADPIVVSKLQQVVGYHSYINLEELSKYPKGTFGREYADYMQANNLKPFNVSSELEEVAKRNVFALRYVVTHDIFHLLLGFDTSYAGEIGIYAFASAQNYSKSLKISLWFAKLLYPLLAPQQRQDISDNVNKGFELGKKAEFLLGFRFEEHWGEQISELRERLGLLP
;
A
#
# COMPACT_ATOMS: atom_id res chain seq x y z
N MET A 1 -14.10 14.53 24.25
CA MET A 1 -15.12 13.54 23.82
C MET A 1 -15.81 13.97 22.52
N PHE A 2 -16.30 15.20 22.40
CA PHE A 2 -17.00 15.73 21.22
C PHE A 2 -16.21 15.64 19.88
N ALA A 3 -14.94 16.06 19.87
CA ALA A 3 -14.08 15.98 18.68
C ALA A 3 -13.85 14.55 18.17
N LYS A 4 -13.86 13.55 19.07
CA LYS A 4 -13.69 12.13 18.71
C LYS A 4 -14.96 11.58 18.06
N LEU A 5 -16.15 11.98 18.55
CA LEU A 5 -17.42 11.63 17.92
C LEU A 5 -17.58 12.26 16.53
N GLN A 6 -17.16 13.50 16.34
CA GLN A 6 -17.18 14.15 15.02
C GLN A 6 -16.29 13.42 14.01
N LYS A 7 -15.09 12.99 14.42
CA LYS A 7 -14.21 12.17 13.57
C LYS A 7 -14.83 10.82 13.21
N ILE A 8 -15.53 10.16 14.14
CA ILE A 8 -16.22 8.88 13.86
C ILE A 8 -17.34 9.08 12.84
N LYS A 9 -18.18 10.11 13.01
CA LYS A 9 -19.25 10.44 12.05
C LYS A 9 -18.71 10.77 10.66
N ALA A 10 -17.60 11.51 10.59
CA ALA A 10 -16.93 11.79 9.33
C ALA A 10 -16.44 10.48 8.67
N LEU A 11 -15.82 9.59 9.44
CA LEU A 11 -15.35 8.30 8.93
C LEU A 11 -16.49 7.41 8.41
N GLU A 12 -17.64 7.41 9.08
CA GLU A 12 -18.85 6.72 8.63
C GLU A 12 -19.41 7.32 7.34
N ALA A 13 -19.34 8.64 7.18
CA ALA A 13 -19.75 9.31 5.95
C ALA A 13 -18.84 8.93 4.77
N TYR A 14 -17.52 8.94 4.97
CA TYR A 14 -16.55 8.54 3.93
C TYR A 14 -16.65 7.06 3.56
N ARG A 15 -16.92 6.18 4.54
CA ARG A 15 -17.19 4.76 4.25
C ARG A 15 -18.36 4.57 3.29
N LYS A 16 -19.34 5.48 3.32
CA LYS A 16 -20.54 5.44 2.47
C LYS A 16 -20.35 6.19 1.15
N SER A 17 -19.30 6.98 0.98
CA SER A 17 -19.14 7.90 -0.16
C SER A 17 -18.38 7.29 -1.34
N ASP A 18 -18.20 5.96 -1.39
CA ASP A 18 -17.38 5.22 -2.37
C ASP A 18 -15.91 5.66 -2.49
N ASN A 19 -15.49 6.71 -1.78
CA ASN A 19 -14.12 7.20 -1.73
C ASN A 19 -13.33 6.43 -0.67
N LEU A 20 -12.84 5.26 -1.07
CA LEU A 20 -12.08 4.37 -0.20
C LEU A 20 -10.73 4.96 0.21
N GLY A 21 -10.12 5.83 -0.61
CA GLY A 21 -8.83 6.47 -0.31
C GLY A 21 -8.94 7.41 0.88
N ASP A 22 -9.95 8.29 0.84
CA ASP A 22 -10.27 9.20 1.94
C ASP A 22 -10.58 8.46 3.24
N PHE A 23 -11.40 7.41 3.14
CA PHE A 23 -11.72 6.57 4.29
C PHE A 23 -10.45 5.94 4.89
N ALA A 24 -9.57 5.39 4.06
CA ALA A 24 -8.37 4.71 4.49
C ALA A 24 -7.39 5.66 5.21
N ILE A 25 -7.12 6.84 4.63
CA ILE A 25 -6.21 7.81 5.25
C ILE A 25 -6.78 8.38 6.55
N LEU A 26 -8.08 8.69 6.62
CA LEU A 26 -8.72 9.19 7.84
C LEU A 26 -8.72 8.13 8.95
N LYS A 27 -8.96 6.86 8.60
CA LYS A 27 -8.90 5.75 9.55
C LYS A 27 -7.48 5.60 10.11
N ALA A 28 -6.48 5.63 9.25
CA ALA A 28 -5.07 5.54 9.64
C ALA A 28 -4.65 6.73 10.54
N ASP A 29 -5.04 7.95 10.18
CA ASP A 29 -4.78 9.16 10.98
C ASP A 29 -5.47 9.09 12.36
N LEU A 30 -6.72 8.63 12.41
CA LEU A 30 -7.46 8.46 13.67
C LEU A 30 -6.83 7.41 14.60
N LEU A 31 -6.30 6.33 14.04
CA LEU A 31 -5.61 5.26 14.78
C LEU A 31 -4.16 5.63 15.14
N GLY A 32 -3.68 6.80 14.70
CA GLY A 32 -2.33 7.26 15.00
C GLY A 32 -1.25 6.44 14.29
N ALA A 33 -1.56 5.88 13.11
CA ALA A 33 -0.57 5.25 12.25
C ALA A 33 0.53 6.26 11.91
N LYS A 34 1.78 5.90 12.21
CA LYS A 34 2.97 6.74 12.02
C LYS A 34 4.11 5.91 11.46
N ALA A 35 4.97 6.55 10.68
CA ALA A 35 6.22 5.94 10.26
C ALA A 35 7.11 5.60 11.47
N ASP A 36 7.95 4.57 11.32
CA ASP A 36 9.05 4.33 12.25
C ASP A 36 10.04 5.51 12.18
N PRO A 37 10.53 6.07 13.31
CA PRO A 37 11.43 7.22 13.31
C PRO A 37 12.65 7.07 12.39
N ILE A 38 13.16 5.85 12.22
CA ILE A 38 14.33 5.58 11.38
C ILE A 38 14.10 5.82 9.88
N VAL A 39 12.84 5.82 9.41
CA VAL A 39 12.49 6.00 7.99
C VAL A 39 11.78 7.33 7.67
N VAL A 40 11.49 8.17 8.68
CA VAL A 40 10.75 9.43 8.48
C VAL A 40 11.44 10.36 7.48
N SER A 41 12.77 10.47 7.52
CA SER A 41 13.53 11.32 6.59
C SER A 41 13.39 10.87 5.13
N LYS A 42 13.20 9.57 4.89
CA LYS A 42 13.04 9.00 3.53
C LYS A 42 11.70 9.37 2.88
N LEU A 43 10.74 9.89 3.66
CA LEU A 43 9.43 10.31 3.15
C LEU A 43 9.37 11.80 2.78
N GLN A 44 10.43 12.57 3.03
CA GLN A 44 10.41 14.03 2.81
C GLN A 44 10.13 14.42 1.36
N GLN A 45 10.62 13.63 0.40
CA GLN A 45 10.42 13.88 -1.03
C GLN A 45 9.00 13.57 -1.55
N VAL A 46 8.14 12.99 -0.71
CA VAL A 46 6.77 12.59 -1.05
C VAL A 46 5.72 13.20 -0.11
N VAL A 47 6.08 14.26 0.63
CA VAL A 47 5.13 15.00 1.48
C VAL A 47 3.99 15.55 0.61
N GLY A 48 2.75 15.14 0.91
CA GLY A 48 1.58 15.54 0.13
C GLY A 48 1.56 15.02 -1.30
N TYR A 49 2.44 14.09 -1.69
CA TYR A 49 2.48 13.57 -3.04
C TYR A 49 1.49 12.41 -3.23
N HIS A 50 0.41 12.68 -3.96
CA HIS A 50 -0.61 11.71 -4.36
C HIS A 50 -1.19 12.12 -5.72
N SER A 51 -0.57 11.65 -6.80
CA SER A 51 -1.12 11.92 -8.15
C SER A 51 -2.39 11.10 -8.35
N TYR A 52 -3.39 11.67 -9.02
CA TYR A 52 -4.62 10.95 -9.33
C TYR A 52 -4.34 9.79 -10.30
N ILE A 53 -4.72 8.58 -9.91
CA ILE A 53 -4.54 7.36 -10.69
C ILE A 53 -5.82 7.08 -11.46
N ASN A 54 -5.75 7.16 -12.80
CA ASN A 54 -6.85 6.83 -13.70
C ASN A 54 -6.55 5.52 -14.45
N LEU A 55 -7.27 4.44 -14.11
CA LEU A 55 -7.06 3.13 -14.74
C LEU A 55 -7.35 3.12 -16.24
N GLU A 56 -8.28 3.94 -16.74
CA GLU A 56 -8.58 4.01 -18.17
C GLU A 56 -7.40 4.59 -18.97
N GLU A 57 -6.76 5.63 -18.44
CA GLU A 57 -5.54 6.16 -19.04
C GLU A 57 -4.38 5.16 -18.95
N LEU A 58 -4.24 4.49 -17.81
CA LEU A 58 -3.19 3.48 -17.63
C LEU A 58 -3.37 2.27 -18.56
N SER A 59 -4.60 1.86 -18.87
CA SER A 59 -4.89 0.78 -19.82
C SER A 59 -4.43 1.08 -21.26
N LYS A 60 -4.21 2.35 -21.62
CA LYS A 60 -3.75 2.76 -22.95
C LYS A 60 -2.24 2.57 -23.15
N TYR A 61 -1.48 2.36 -22.08
CA TYR A 61 -0.05 2.10 -22.20
C TYR A 61 0.21 0.73 -22.88
N PRO A 62 1.38 0.57 -23.55
CA PRO A 62 1.77 -0.70 -24.15
C PRO A 62 1.86 -1.84 -23.13
N LYS A 63 1.57 -3.08 -23.56
CA LYS A 63 1.75 -4.29 -22.74
C LYS A 63 3.19 -4.42 -22.23
N GLY A 64 3.36 -4.88 -20.99
CA GLY A 64 4.66 -4.98 -20.33
C GLY A 64 5.14 -3.70 -19.66
N THR A 65 4.46 -2.55 -19.86
CA THR A 65 4.74 -1.34 -19.09
C THR A 65 4.05 -1.37 -17.72
N PHE A 66 4.63 -0.67 -16.75
CA PHE A 66 4.13 -0.64 -15.38
C PHE A 66 2.67 -0.17 -15.29
N GLY A 67 2.30 0.91 -15.99
CA GLY A 67 0.94 1.44 -16.01
C GLY A 67 -0.05 0.43 -16.56
N ARG A 68 0.31 -0.23 -17.68
CA ARG A 68 -0.54 -1.23 -18.31
C ARG A 68 -0.78 -2.44 -17.40
N GLU A 69 0.29 -3.00 -16.84
CA GLU A 69 0.19 -4.17 -15.96
C GLU A 69 -0.56 -3.86 -14.66
N TYR A 70 -0.41 -2.64 -14.12
CA TYR A 70 -1.18 -2.19 -12.97
C TYR A 70 -2.66 -2.05 -13.28
N ALA A 71 -3.03 -1.45 -14.42
CA ALA A 71 -4.42 -1.35 -14.83
C ALA A 71 -5.09 -2.72 -15.02
N ASP A 72 -4.40 -3.63 -15.70
CA ASP A 72 -4.88 -4.99 -15.95
C ASP A 72 -5.03 -5.76 -14.61
N TYR A 73 -4.08 -5.62 -13.67
CA TYR A 73 -4.17 -6.21 -12.33
C TYR A 73 -5.37 -5.69 -11.54
N MET A 74 -5.55 -4.36 -11.50
CA MET A 74 -6.65 -3.74 -10.76
C MET A 74 -8.01 -4.18 -11.31
N GLN A 75 -8.16 -4.22 -12.64
CA GLN A 75 -9.39 -4.67 -13.29
C GLN A 75 -9.68 -6.15 -13.03
N ALA A 76 -8.67 -7.02 -13.14
CA ALA A 76 -8.82 -8.45 -12.89
C ALA A 76 -9.28 -8.77 -11.46
N ASN A 77 -8.90 -7.93 -10.49
CA ASN A 77 -9.26 -8.10 -9.08
C ASN A 77 -10.47 -7.23 -8.66
N ASN A 78 -11.13 -6.54 -9.59
CA ASN A 78 -12.23 -5.61 -9.32
C ASN A 78 -11.88 -4.52 -8.29
N LEU A 79 -10.62 -4.06 -8.31
CA LEU A 79 -10.10 -3.03 -7.42
C LEU A 79 -10.27 -1.64 -8.02
N LYS A 80 -10.29 -0.63 -7.13
CA LYS A 80 -10.28 0.79 -7.49
C LYS A 80 -9.07 1.45 -6.82
N PRO A 81 -8.31 2.32 -7.51
CA PRO A 81 -7.20 3.01 -6.89
C PRO A 81 -7.67 3.85 -5.70
N PHE A 82 -6.87 3.86 -4.63
CA PHE A 82 -7.11 4.72 -3.48
C PHE A 82 -6.69 6.17 -3.78
N ASN A 83 -7.47 6.86 -4.60
CA ASN A 83 -7.30 8.30 -4.82
C ASN A 83 -7.75 9.07 -3.57
N VAL A 84 -6.96 10.07 -3.15
CA VAL A 84 -7.28 10.95 -2.01
C VAL A 84 -7.80 12.28 -2.55
N SER A 85 -8.88 12.77 -1.97
CA SER A 85 -9.52 14.02 -2.38
C SER A 85 -8.73 15.25 -1.92
N SER A 86 -8.90 16.35 -2.64
CA SER A 86 -8.28 17.64 -2.32
C SER A 86 -8.67 18.16 -0.93
N GLU A 87 -9.82 17.75 -0.42
CA GLU A 87 -10.39 18.09 0.87
C GLU A 87 -9.56 17.52 2.03
N LEU A 88 -8.78 16.46 1.76
CA LEU A 88 -7.91 15.82 2.73
C LEU A 88 -6.43 16.19 2.56
N GLU A 89 -6.11 17.22 1.77
CA GLU A 89 -4.73 17.65 1.51
C GLU A 89 -3.94 17.93 2.81
N GLU A 90 -4.57 18.56 3.81
CA GLU A 90 -3.93 18.81 5.10
C GLU A 90 -3.72 17.53 5.93
N VAL A 91 -4.55 16.50 5.73
CA VAL A 91 -4.35 15.17 6.32
C VAL A 91 -3.19 14.47 5.60
N ALA A 92 -3.17 14.55 4.27
CA ALA A 92 -2.14 13.98 3.41
C ALA A 92 -0.74 14.52 3.76
N LYS A 93 -0.62 15.84 3.96
CA LYS A 93 0.64 16.48 4.37
C LYS A 93 1.08 16.11 5.79
N ARG A 94 0.16 16.05 6.76
CA ARG A 94 0.53 15.75 8.16
C ARG A 94 0.87 14.28 8.40
N ASN A 95 0.25 13.37 7.64
CA ASN A 95 0.44 11.94 7.80
C ASN A 95 0.91 11.29 6.49
N VAL A 96 2.10 11.69 6.07
CA VAL A 96 2.75 11.22 4.82
C VAL A 96 2.89 9.70 4.78
N PHE A 97 3.15 9.06 5.92
CA PHE A 97 3.19 7.60 6.01
C PHE A 97 1.85 6.97 5.63
N ALA A 98 0.76 7.40 6.28
CA ALA A 98 -0.57 6.86 5.99
C ALA A 98 -0.97 7.12 4.55
N LEU A 99 -0.71 8.33 4.04
CA LEU A 99 -0.94 8.68 2.65
C LEU A 99 -0.22 7.72 1.71
N ARG A 100 1.12 7.66 1.79
CA ARG A 100 1.91 6.85 0.86
C ARG A 100 1.57 5.38 0.97
N TYR A 101 1.40 4.86 2.19
CA TYR A 101 1.05 3.45 2.37
C TYR A 101 -0.30 3.11 1.74
N VAL A 102 -1.31 3.99 1.84
CA VAL A 102 -2.63 3.78 1.22
C VAL A 102 -2.55 3.85 -0.30
N VAL A 103 -1.98 4.92 -0.86
CA VAL A 103 -2.02 5.13 -2.32
C VAL A 103 -1.12 4.17 -3.10
N THR A 104 -0.08 3.60 -2.46
CA THR A 104 0.82 2.63 -3.08
C THR A 104 0.55 1.17 -2.68
N HIS A 105 -0.45 0.89 -1.84
CA HIS A 105 -0.71 -0.46 -1.33
C HIS A 105 -0.92 -1.47 -2.47
N ASP A 106 -1.86 -1.18 -3.38
CA ASP A 106 -2.17 -2.07 -4.50
C ASP A 106 -1.02 -2.17 -5.52
N ILE A 107 -0.19 -1.13 -5.60
CA ILE A 107 1.04 -1.16 -6.40
C ILE A 107 2.01 -2.21 -5.84
N PHE A 108 2.09 -2.36 -4.52
CA PHE A 108 2.95 -3.36 -3.88
C PHE A 108 2.51 -4.78 -4.21
N HIS A 109 1.21 -5.06 -4.26
CA HIS A 109 0.71 -6.37 -4.68
C HIS A 109 1.24 -6.76 -6.07
N LEU A 110 1.12 -5.86 -7.05
CA LEU A 110 1.65 -6.08 -8.39
C LEU A 110 3.17 -6.27 -8.39
N LEU A 111 3.92 -5.31 -7.82
CA LEU A 111 5.37 -5.29 -7.96
C LEU A 111 6.05 -6.45 -7.22
N LEU A 112 5.54 -6.81 -6.04
CA LEU A 112 6.09 -7.88 -5.20
C LEU A 112 5.55 -9.27 -5.58
N GLY A 113 4.49 -9.33 -6.39
CA GLY A 113 3.86 -10.57 -6.81
C GLY A 113 3.15 -11.26 -5.65
N PHE A 114 2.30 -10.51 -4.94
CA PHE A 114 1.39 -11.02 -3.93
C PHE A 114 -0.05 -10.74 -4.38
N ASP A 115 -0.93 -11.74 -4.31
CA ASP A 115 -2.36 -11.55 -4.58
C ASP A 115 -3.07 -10.86 -3.41
N THR A 116 -4.38 -10.71 -3.47
CA THR A 116 -5.20 -10.12 -2.41
C THR A 116 -5.80 -11.17 -1.45
N SER A 117 -5.23 -12.38 -1.42
CA SER A 117 -5.63 -13.43 -0.48
C SER A 117 -5.01 -13.20 0.90
N TYR A 118 -5.41 -13.97 1.92
CA TYR A 118 -4.74 -13.91 3.22
C TYR A 118 -3.22 -14.19 3.12
N ALA A 119 -2.82 -15.12 2.25
CA ALA A 119 -1.41 -15.39 1.97
C ALA A 119 -0.71 -14.21 1.27
N GLY A 120 -1.38 -13.53 0.34
CA GLY A 120 -0.81 -12.37 -0.34
C GLY A 120 -0.65 -11.16 0.58
N GLU A 121 -1.71 -10.82 1.32
CA GLU A 121 -1.74 -9.71 2.29
C GLU A 121 -0.64 -9.82 3.35
N ILE A 122 -0.41 -11.02 3.88
CA ILE A 122 0.64 -11.21 4.88
C ILE A 122 2.05 -11.07 4.29
N GLY A 123 2.22 -11.33 3.00
CA GLY A 123 3.44 -11.01 2.26
C GLY A 123 3.72 -9.51 2.22
N ILE A 124 2.70 -8.69 1.99
CA ILE A 124 2.79 -7.22 2.07
C ILE A 124 3.16 -6.76 3.47
N TYR A 125 2.55 -7.34 4.52
CA TYR A 125 2.92 -7.02 5.90
C TYR A 125 4.36 -7.41 6.24
N ALA A 126 4.83 -8.56 5.76
CA ALA A 126 6.21 -8.99 5.94
C ALA A 126 7.19 -8.04 5.25
N PHE A 127 6.91 -7.65 4.00
CA PHE A 127 7.68 -6.66 3.26
C PHE A 127 7.74 -5.31 3.97
N ALA A 128 6.58 -4.76 4.36
CA ALA A 128 6.50 -3.49 5.07
C ALA A 128 7.21 -3.51 6.43
N SER A 129 7.19 -4.66 7.12
CA SER A 129 7.89 -4.87 8.38
C SER A 129 9.41 -4.87 8.18
N ALA A 130 9.90 -5.55 7.14
CA ALA A 130 11.31 -5.58 6.77
C ALA A 130 11.84 -4.19 6.38
N GLN A 131 11.03 -3.41 5.67
CA GLN A 131 11.32 -2.04 5.29
C GLN A 131 11.20 -1.02 6.44
N ASN A 132 10.85 -1.48 7.65
CA ASN A 132 10.67 -0.64 8.84
C ASN A 132 9.66 0.49 8.65
N TYR A 133 8.58 0.27 7.91
CA TYR A 133 7.59 1.31 7.64
C TYR A 133 6.91 1.83 8.90
N SER A 134 6.40 0.96 9.76
CA SER A 134 5.73 1.37 10.99
C SER A 134 5.74 0.27 12.05
N LYS A 135 5.78 0.66 13.32
CA LYS A 135 5.55 -0.24 14.46
C LYS A 135 4.17 -0.91 14.39
N SER A 136 3.15 -0.19 13.92
CA SER A 136 1.79 -0.70 13.80
C SER A 136 1.69 -1.85 12.78
N LEU A 137 2.43 -1.79 11.68
CA LEU A 137 2.48 -2.85 10.68
C LEU A 137 3.22 -4.09 11.20
N LYS A 138 4.30 -3.91 11.99
CA LYS A 138 4.99 -5.02 12.66
C LYS A 138 4.08 -5.76 13.63
N ILE A 139 3.27 -5.02 14.40
CA ILE A 139 2.26 -5.59 15.30
C ILE A 139 1.17 -6.30 14.49
N SER A 140 0.71 -5.70 13.40
CA SER A 140 -0.32 -6.28 12.52
C SER A 140 0.16 -7.60 11.90
N LEU A 141 1.42 -7.66 11.43
CA LEU A 141 2.05 -8.88 10.95
C LEU A 141 2.05 -9.97 12.04
N TRP A 142 2.44 -9.62 13.27
CA TRP A 142 2.48 -10.57 14.38
C TRP A 142 1.11 -11.20 14.64
N PHE A 143 0.05 -10.39 14.68
CA PHE A 143 -1.33 -10.89 14.80
C PHE A 143 -1.77 -11.69 13.58
N ALA A 144 -1.46 -11.24 12.37
CA ALA A 144 -1.83 -11.93 11.12
C ALA A 144 -1.19 -13.33 11.04
N LYS A 145 0.07 -13.49 11.47
CA LYS A 145 0.75 -14.80 11.52
C LYS A 145 0.04 -15.80 12.43
N LEU A 146 -0.66 -15.34 13.47
CA LEU A 146 -1.46 -16.19 14.34
C LEU A 146 -2.85 -16.46 13.75
N LEU A 147 -3.50 -15.41 13.24
CA LEU A 147 -4.92 -15.46 12.87
C LEU A 147 -5.17 -16.03 11.48
N TYR A 148 -4.37 -15.66 10.48
CA TYR A 148 -4.63 -16.04 9.08
C TYR A 148 -4.56 -17.57 8.86
N PRO A 149 -3.62 -18.33 9.43
CA PRO A 149 -3.62 -19.79 9.39
C PRO A 149 -4.87 -20.47 9.98
N LEU A 150 -5.62 -19.76 10.83
CA LEU A 150 -6.87 -20.23 11.42
C LEU A 150 -8.07 -19.86 10.53
N LEU A 151 -8.06 -18.67 9.94
CA LEU A 151 -9.11 -18.18 9.04
C LEU A 151 -9.07 -18.83 7.65
N ALA A 152 -7.87 -19.14 7.14
CA ALA A 152 -7.63 -19.80 5.86
C ALA A 152 -6.65 -20.97 6.01
N PRO A 153 -7.06 -22.08 6.67
CA PRO A 153 -6.19 -23.24 6.88
C PRO A 153 -5.58 -23.83 5.60
N GLN A 154 -6.29 -23.73 4.48
CA GLN A 154 -5.86 -24.17 3.16
C GLN A 154 -4.70 -23.35 2.59
N GLN A 155 -4.48 -22.13 3.07
CA GLN A 155 -3.39 -21.23 2.64
C GLN A 155 -2.19 -21.28 3.59
N ARG A 156 -2.13 -22.21 4.56
CA ARG A 156 -1.07 -22.21 5.60
C ARG A 156 0.34 -22.23 5.04
N GLN A 157 0.59 -23.03 4.01
CA GLN A 157 1.90 -23.12 3.37
C GLN A 157 2.22 -21.80 2.66
N ASP A 158 1.31 -21.31 1.82
CA ASP A 158 1.47 -20.05 1.10
C ASP A 158 1.66 -18.84 2.04
N ILE A 159 0.97 -18.82 3.18
CA ILE A 159 1.16 -17.82 4.25
C ILE A 159 2.60 -17.85 4.76
N SER A 160 3.13 -19.03 5.06
CA SER A 160 4.51 -19.18 5.52
C SER A 160 5.51 -18.73 4.45
N ASP A 161 5.30 -19.16 3.21
CA ASP A 161 6.19 -18.86 2.09
C ASP A 161 6.17 -17.38 1.73
N ASN A 162 5.01 -16.73 1.72
CA ASN A 162 4.87 -15.30 1.45
C ASN A 162 5.42 -14.43 2.58
N VAL A 163 5.35 -14.88 3.84
CA VAL A 163 6.06 -14.20 4.93
C VAL A 163 7.56 -14.20 4.65
N ASN A 164 8.15 -15.35 4.31
CA ASN A 164 9.58 -15.44 4.01
C ASN A 164 9.96 -14.58 2.80
N LYS A 165 9.23 -14.72 1.69
CA LYS A 165 9.42 -13.94 0.46
C LYS A 165 9.32 -12.44 0.73
N GLY A 166 8.32 -12.00 1.50
CA GLY A 166 8.13 -10.59 1.84
C GLY A 166 9.30 -10.02 2.64
N PHE A 167 9.81 -10.77 3.63
CA PHE A 167 11.01 -10.37 4.38
C PHE A 167 12.25 -10.28 3.49
N GLU A 168 12.47 -11.24 2.60
CA GLU A 168 13.64 -11.24 1.71
C GLU A 168 13.59 -10.07 0.72
N LEU A 169 12.45 -9.86 0.05
CA LEU A 169 12.26 -8.70 -0.82
C LEU A 169 12.46 -7.39 -0.06
N GLY A 170 11.88 -7.27 1.13
CA GLY A 170 11.96 -6.04 1.91
C GLY A 170 13.36 -5.72 2.46
N LYS A 171 14.27 -6.69 2.54
CA LYS A 171 15.68 -6.43 2.88
C LYS A 171 16.51 -5.95 1.68
N LYS A 172 16.17 -6.41 0.47
CA LYS A 172 16.90 -6.12 -0.77
C LYS A 172 16.40 -4.85 -1.47
N ALA A 173 15.11 -4.56 -1.35
CA ALA A 173 14.45 -3.50 -2.09
C ALA A 173 14.89 -2.09 -1.66
N GLU A 174 14.83 -1.17 -2.62
CA GLU A 174 14.83 0.27 -2.35
C GLU A 174 13.66 0.67 -1.42
N PHE A 175 13.74 1.85 -0.81
CA PHE A 175 12.68 2.33 0.08
C PHE A 175 11.42 2.75 -0.69
N LEU A 176 10.50 1.80 -0.91
CA LEU A 176 9.39 1.99 -1.86
C LEU A 176 8.38 3.08 -1.46
N LEU A 177 8.11 3.33 -0.17
CA LEU A 177 7.17 4.40 0.19
C LEU A 177 7.66 5.80 -0.19
N GLY A 178 8.96 5.99 -0.34
CA GLY A 178 9.56 7.23 -0.82
C GLY A 178 9.57 7.35 -2.34
N PHE A 179 9.18 6.30 -3.07
CA PHE A 179 9.24 6.26 -4.53
C PHE A 179 7.95 6.81 -5.15
N ARG A 180 8.10 7.61 -6.21
CA ARG A 180 6.98 8.24 -6.95
C ARG A 180 6.61 7.38 -8.16
N PHE A 181 6.03 6.21 -7.89
CA PHE A 181 5.56 5.26 -8.91
C PHE A 181 4.78 5.93 -10.04
N GLU A 182 3.99 6.93 -9.68
CA GLU A 182 3.10 7.67 -10.55
C GLU A 182 3.83 8.43 -11.68
N GLU A 183 5.15 8.64 -11.57
CA GLU A 183 6.00 9.25 -12.61
C GLU A 183 6.54 8.21 -13.62
N HIS A 184 6.35 6.90 -13.37
CA HIS A 184 7.02 5.81 -14.09
C HIS A 184 6.07 4.86 -14.83
N TRP A 185 4.81 5.24 -15.06
CA TRP A 185 3.81 4.38 -15.71
C TRP A 185 4.22 3.86 -17.09
N GLY A 186 5.01 4.63 -17.83
CA GLY A 186 5.47 4.26 -19.17
C GLY A 186 6.68 3.34 -19.22
N GLU A 187 7.33 3.05 -18.08
CA GLU A 187 8.51 2.19 -18.04
C GLU A 187 8.15 0.72 -18.13
N GLN A 188 9.07 -0.10 -18.66
CA GLN A 188 8.93 -1.55 -18.62
C GLN A 188 8.93 -2.05 -17.17
N ILE A 189 7.93 -2.84 -16.79
CA ILE A 189 7.78 -3.29 -15.40
C ILE A 189 8.97 -4.16 -14.94
N SER A 190 9.60 -4.89 -15.86
CA SER A 190 10.78 -5.70 -15.59
C SER A 190 11.97 -4.84 -15.18
N GLU A 191 12.23 -3.76 -15.92
CA GLU A 191 13.30 -2.81 -15.65
C GLU A 191 13.04 -2.05 -14.34
N LEU A 192 11.77 -1.67 -14.10
CA LEU A 192 11.37 -1.04 -12.85
C LEU A 192 11.60 -1.97 -11.64
N ARG A 193 11.23 -3.26 -11.74
CA ARG A 193 11.47 -4.24 -10.68
C ARG A 193 12.96 -4.43 -10.41
N GLU A 194 13.78 -4.52 -11.45
CA GLU A 194 15.24 -4.60 -11.32
C GLU A 194 15.82 -3.39 -10.61
N ARG A 195 15.46 -2.19 -11.06
CA ARG A 195 15.92 -0.92 -10.48
C ARG A 195 15.53 -0.75 -9.02
N LEU A 196 14.39 -1.32 -8.60
CA LEU A 196 13.90 -1.27 -7.23
C LEU A 196 14.39 -2.43 -6.35
N GLY A 197 15.21 -3.34 -6.88
CA GLY A 197 15.73 -4.49 -6.14
C GLY A 197 14.68 -5.57 -5.85
N LEU A 198 13.71 -5.74 -6.76
CA LEU A 198 12.55 -6.64 -6.61
C LEU A 198 12.64 -7.92 -7.47
N LEU A 199 13.82 -8.22 -8.02
CA LEU A 199 14.04 -9.49 -8.71
C LEU A 199 14.04 -10.66 -7.70
N PRO A 200 13.61 -11.87 -8.12
CA PRO A 200 13.73 -13.08 -7.30
C PRO A 200 15.16 -13.31 -6.78
#